data_AF-A0A847PK35-F1
#
_entry.id   AF-A0A847PK35-F1
#
_cell.length_a   1.000
_cell.length_b   1.000
_cell.length_c   1.000
_cell.angle_alpha   90.00
_cell.angle_beta   90.00
_cell.angle_gamma   90.00
#
_symmetry.space_group_name_H-M   'P 1'
#
loop_
_entity.id
_entity.type
_entity.pdbx_description
1 polymer ?
#
loop_
_entity_poly.entity_id
_entity_poly.type
_entity_poly.pdbx_seq_one_letter_code
_entity_poly.pdbx_strand_id
1 'polypeptide(L)'
;MCLMLFICNQVCCTYASEYAIGNTFGEYGEREGQFNYPVGIALDKNENIFITDWENDRIQVFDSTDKFIFAIPGKGSDVKLDGPVGIALDDEQNIFVVEQHNNRIHKISPNGQSMAIFGQPGDKPGEFNDPRGIALDKAGNIYVVDTGNNRVQVFSKDFELLFTFGREGMGDGEFYYPRGIALDNSGNIYVADTFHHQVQVFNENGQYLRRLGSSGSGPGEFNGTRYIAIDKDSNIYITDYRNGKVVQYDMDYEFVTEFGANEDGTSLMYPEGIVVDQRGYVYVADAGNNRIVKYCVSKIIINKKLGLDYLENKKWDEAIQSFQKALEEDPEDIDSRKAIAFAYFENGRIEQAIQQYDLILQKYPQNQNINFKLTEAHFALADKYAKEDNYREALSHYRIVLKNQPDYPEIKTKYYLAFIKYLYYSKFFKLGLIAILSIIVFFFIMARLSNKKRKGGKHYRHREPF
;
A
#
# COMPACT_ATOMS: atom_id res chain seq x y z
N MET A 1 -48.21 -3.83 5.86
CA MET A 1 -48.21 -2.36 5.92
C MET A 1 -46.84 -1.93 6.44
N CYS A 2 -45.97 -1.46 5.53
CA CYS A 2 -44.64 -0.82 5.76
C CYS A 2 -43.56 -1.63 6.52
N LEU A 3 -42.25 -1.55 6.28
CA LEU A 3 -41.33 -0.96 5.28
C LEU A 3 -39.92 -1.36 5.80
N MET A 4 -39.04 -2.07 5.09
CA MET A 4 -37.80 -1.61 4.43
C MET A 4 -36.97 -2.90 4.26
N LEU A 5 -36.62 -3.45 3.09
CA LEU A 5 -35.75 -2.95 2.01
C LEU A 5 -34.41 -2.39 2.50
N PHE A 6 -33.40 -3.27 2.59
CA PHE A 6 -32.13 -3.01 1.89
C PHE A 6 -31.64 -4.32 1.26
N ILE A 7 -31.60 -4.28 -0.06
CA ILE A 7 -31.15 -5.33 -0.95
C ILE A 7 -29.63 -5.23 -0.99
N CYS A 8 -28.92 -6.17 -0.38
CA CYS A 8 -27.52 -6.42 -0.71
C CYS A 8 -27.51 -7.63 -1.63
N ASN A 9 -27.63 -7.38 -2.93
CA ASN A 9 -27.55 -8.42 -3.95
C ASN A 9 -26.55 -7.97 -5.02
N GLN A 10 -25.45 -8.72 -5.10
CA GLN A 10 -24.70 -9.05 -6.29
C GLN A 10 -24.41 -7.90 -7.26
N VAL A 11 -23.23 -7.30 -7.10
CA VAL A 11 -22.41 -6.93 -8.26
C VAL A 11 -21.31 -7.98 -8.37
N CYS A 12 -21.28 -8.64 -9.53
CA CYS A 12 -20.27 -9.56 -10.00
C CYS A 12 -18.83 -9.06 -9.72
N CYS A 13 -17.95 -10.01 -9.40
CA CYS A 13 -16.52 -9.87 -9.65
C CYS A 13 -16.27 -9.44 -11.10
N THR A 14 -15.59 -8.31 -11.31
CA THR A 14 -14.65 -8.00 -12.41
C THR A 14 -14.38 -6.49 -12.42
N TYR A 15 -13.50 -6.05 -11.53
CA TYR A 15 -12.48 -5.00 -11.68
C TYR A 15 -11.78 -5.03 -10.34
N ALA A 16 -10.52 -5.48 -10.31
CA ALA A 16 -9.70 -5.16 -9.14
C ALA A 16 -9.70 -3.63 -9.12
N SER A 17 -10.21 -3.01 -8.05
CA SER A 17 -10.31 -1.56 -7.98
C SER A 17 -8.89 -1.00 -8.18
N GLU A 18 -8.66 -0.35 -9.32
CA GLU A 18 -7.34 0.19 -9.71
C GLU A 18 -6.84 1.24 -8.70
N TYR A 19 -7.76 1.73 -7.88
CA TYR A 19 -7.51 2.56 -6.71
C TYR A 19 -8.41 2.13 -5.54
N ALA A 20 -8.09 2.56 -4.33
CA ALA A 20 -8.94 2.48 -3.16
C ALA A 20 -9.15 3.87 -2.55
N ILE A 21 -10.32 4.09 -1.97
CA ILE A 21 -10.65 5.35 -1.30
C ILE A 21 -10.02 5.36 0.09
N GLY A 22 -9.30 6.44 0.39
CA GLY A 22 -8.74 6.78 1.70
C GLY A 22 -9.67 7.70 2.49
N ASN A 23 -9.15 8.28 3.57
CA ASN A 23 -9.90 9.24 4.36
C ASN A 23 -10.05 10.58 3.61
N THR A 24 -11.15 11.27 3.84
CA THR A 24 -11.32 12.67 3.47
C THR A 24 -11.23 13.54 4.71
N PHE A 25 -10.61 14.71 4.61
CA PHE A 25 -10.53 15.65 5.72
C PHE A 25 -10.72 17.09 5.24
N GLY A 26 -11.16 17.96 6.13
CA GLY A 26 -11.56 19.33 5.79
C GLY A 26 -13.07 19.48 5.68
N GLU A 27 -13.52 20.71 5.93
CA GLU A 27 -14.88 21.19 5.75
C GLU A 27 -14.83 22.70 5.54
N TYR A 28 -15.94 23.30 5.07
CA TYR A 28 -16.00 24.75 4.90
C TYR A 28 -15.79 25.52 6.21
N GLY A 29 -14.91 26.52 6.20
CA GLY A 29 -14.75 27.48 7.28
C GLY A 29 -13.36 28.10 7.39
N GLU A 30 -13.15 28.84 8.48
CA GLU A 30 -11.93 29.64 8.71
C GLU A 30 -11.07 29.11 9.86
N ARG A 31 -11.50 28.06 10.57
CA ARG A 31 -10.73 27.48 11.69
C ARG A 31 -9.63 26.55 11.19
N GLU A 32 -8.72 26.18 12.08
CA GLU A 32 -7.72 25.13 11.81
C GLU A 32 -8.44 23.84 11.37
N GLY A 33 -7.99 23.24 10.28
CA GLY A 33 -8.62 22.06 9.70
C GLY A 33 -9.86 22.33 8.82
N GLN A 34 -10.33 23.58 8.74
CA GLN A 34 -11.39 24.00 7.82
C GLN A 34 -10.78 24.74 6.63
N PHE A 35 -11.43 24.72 5.46
CA PHE A 35 -10.97 25.37 4.25
C PHE A 35 -12.04 26.26 3.64
N ASN A 36 -11.61 27.24 2.85
CA ASN A 36 -12.44 28.00 1.94
C ASN A 36 -11.73 28.06 0.58
N TYR A 37 -12.16 27.18 -0.32
CA TYR A 37 -11.58 26.96 -1.64
C TYR A 37 -10.09 26.54 -1.60
N PRO A 38 -9.76 25.32 -1.12
CA PRO A 38 -8.38 24.82 -1.17
C PRO A 38 -7.92 24.64 -2.63
N VAL A 39 -6.72 25.10 -2.97
CA VAL A 39 -6.18 25.10 -4.35
C VAL A 39 -4.96 24.21 -4.49
N GLY A 40 -3.75 24.71 -4.25
CA GLY A 40 -2.51 23.96 -4.41
C GLY A 40 -2.22 23.04 -3.24
N ILE A 41 -1.57 21.92 -3.53
CA ILE A 41 -1.05 20.98 -2.54
C ILE A 41 0.44 20.72 -2.85
N ALA A 42 1.27 20.64 -1.80
CA ALA A 42 2.65 20.16 -1.88
C ALA A 42 2.94 19.19 -0.72
N LEU A 43 3.95 18.34 -0.89
CA LEU A 43 4.43 17.41 0.13
C LEU A 43 5.86 17.75 0.55
N ASP A 44 6.14 17.69 1.85
CA ASP A 44 7.50 17.78 2.38
C ASP A 44 8.20 16.41 2.40
N LYS A 45 9.48 16.38 2.82
CA LYS A 45 10.28 15.14 2.89
C LYS A 45 9.73 14.09 3.87
N ASN A 46 8.83 14.47 4.77
CA ASN A 46 8.17 13.58 5.72
C ASN A 46 6.73 13.23 5.29
N GLU A 47 6.33 13.59 4.07
CA GLU A 47 4.97 13.45 3.53
C GLU A 47 3.93 14.25 4.35
N ASN A 48 4.34 15.37 4.95
CA ASN A 48 3.41 16.37 5.46
C ASN A 48 2.82 17.16 4.30
N ILE A 49 1.53 17.46 4.39
CA ILE A 49 0.69 17.96 3.32
C ILE A 49 0.48 19.46 3.53
N PHE A 50 1.01 20.27 2.61
CA PHE A 50 0.87 21.72 2.60
C PHE A 50 -0.24 22.09 1.62
N ILE A 51 -1.25 22.83 2.08
CA ILE A 51 -2.44 23.16 1.30
C ILE A 51 -2.63 24.68 1.30
N THR A 52 -2.70 25.29 0.13
CA THR A 52 -3.09 26.71 0.01
C THR A 52 -4.60 26.83 0.13
N ASP A 53 -5.05 27.63 1.09
CA ASP A 53 -6.45 27.87 1.42
C ASP A 53 -6.81 29.26 0.88
N TRP A 54 -7.27 29.31 -0.37
CA TRP A 54 -7.19 30.50 -1.23
C TRP A 54 -7.99 31.69 -0.70
N GLU A 55 -9.23 31.49 -0.23
CA GLU A 55 -10.07 32.58 0.29
C GLU A 55 -9.76 32.92 1.76
N ASN A 56 -9.02 32.06 2.46
CA ASN A 56 -8.62 32.29 3.85
C ASN A 56 -7.20 32.89 3.96
N ASP A 57 -6.57 33.24 2.83
CA ASP A 57 -5.24 33.86 2.75
C ASP A 57 -4.18 33.15 3.60
N ARG A 58 -4.19 31.81 3.55
CA ARG A 58 -3.27 31.00 4.36
C ARG A 58 -2.84 29.72 3.67
N ILE A 59 -1.82 29.09 4.25
CA ILE A 59 -1.38 27.73 3.98
C ILE A 59 -1.62 26.93 5.25
N GLN A 60 -2.23 25.76 5.15
CA GLN A 60 -2.36 24.83 6.28
C GLN A 60 -1.55 23.57 6.03
N VAL A 61 -0.92 23.06 7.09
CA VAL A 61 -0.02 21.91 7.04
C VAL A 61 -0.57 20.77 7.89
N PHE A 62 -0.62 19.58 7.32
CA PHE A 62 -1.14 18.36 7.96
C PHE A 62 -0.09 17.25 7.92
N ASP A 63 -0.12 16.33 8.88
CA ASP A 63 0.71 15.13 8.82
C ASP A 63 0.13 14.09 7.85
N SER A 64 0.90 13.04 7.56
CA SER A 64 0.47 11.97 6.67
C SER A 64 -0.71 11.11 7.19
N THR A 65 -1.12 11.34 8.45
CA THR A 65 -2.32 10.79 9.11
C THR A 65 -3.50 11.77 9.11
N ASP A 66 -3.40 12.85 8.33
CA ASP A 66 -4.42 13.84 8.07
C ASP A 66 -4.69 14.77 9.29
N LYS A 67 -3.75 14.87 10.24
CA LYS A 67 -3.88 15.76 11.41
C LYS A 67 -3.21 17.10 11.18
N PHE A 68 -3.90 18.19 11.54
CA PHE A 68 -3.35 19.54 11.49
C PHE A 68 -2.08 19.69 12.34
N ILE A 69 -1.06 20.34 11.77
CA ILE A 69 0.21 20.65 12.44
C ILE A 69 0.30 22.16 12.71
N PHE A 70 0.24 22.99 11.67
CA PHE A 70 0.33 24.45 11.78
C PHE A 70 -0.24 25.16 10.53
N ALA A 71 -0.36 26.48 10.60
CA ALA A 71 -0.75 27.34 9.48
C ALA A 71 0.22 28.51 9.28
N ILE A 72 0.29 29.01 8.04
CA ILE A 72 1.05 30.20 7.64
C ILE A 72 0.08 31.19 6.97
N PRO A 73 0.01 32.46 7.39
CA PRO A 73 0.75 33.03 8.50
C PRO A 73 0.28 32.47 9.86
N GLY A 74 1.25 32.13 10.72
CA GLY A 74 0.99 31.77 12.11
C GLY A 74 0.68 33.00 12.97
N LYS A 75 0.17 32.79 14.19
CA LYS A 75 -0.12 33.87 15.14
C LYS A 75 1.14 34.71 15.42
N GLY A 76 1.09 36.00 15.13
CA GLY A 76 2.20 36.93 15.33
C GLY A 76 3.26 36.90 14.21
N SER A 77 2.98 36.24 13.08
CA SER A 77 3.82 36.32 11.88
C SER A 77 3.61 37.65 11.15
N ASP A 78 4.70 38.17 10.57
CA ASP A 78 4.68 39.34 9.68
C ASP A 78 4.37 38.94 8.22
N VAL A 79 4.29 37.65 7.91
CA VAL A 79 3.87 37.14 6.59
C VAL A 79 2.41 37.54 6.34
N LYS A 80 2.14 38.07 5.16
CA LYS A 80 0.80 38.35 4.66
C LYS A 80 0.68 37.74 3.28
N LEU A 81 -0.22 36.78 3.16
CA LEU A 81 -0.59 36.17 1.89
C LEU A 81 -1.87 36.85 1.38
N ASP A 82 -2.07 36.83 0.07
CA ASP A 82 -3.33 37.23 -0.58
C ASP A 82 -3.58 36.34 -1.80
N GLY A 83 -4.63 35.53 -1.74
CA GLY A 83 -4.97 34.54 -2.77
C GLY A 83 -3.86 33.54 -3.07
N PRO A 84 -3.33 32.78 -2.08
CA PRO A 84 -2.32 31.76 -2.33
C PRO A 84 -2.88 30.62 -3.19
N VAL A 85 -2.19 30.25 -4.28
CA VAL A 85 -2.65 29.24 -5.25
C VAL A 85 -1.64 28.10 -5.48
N GLY A 86 -0.63 28.31 -6.32
CA GLY A 86 0.42 27.31 -6.55
C GLY A 86 1.38 27.27 -5.38
N ILE A 87 1.82 26.07 -5.01
CA ILE A 87 2.77 25.86 -3.93
C ILE A 87 3.81 24.80 -4.32
N ALA A 88 5.07 25.04 -4.00
CA ALA A 88 6.17 24.09 -4.16
C ALA A 88 7.18 24.24 -3.01
N LEU A 89 7.92 23.18 -2.71
CA LEU A 89 8.95 23.16 -1.66
C LEU A 89 10.32 22.87 -2.29
N ASP A 90 11.36 23.61 -1.89
CA ASP A 90 12.74 23.29 -2.28
C ASP A 90 13.39 22.21 -1.38
N ASP A 91 14.62 21.82 -1.69
CA ASP A 91 15.36 20.81 -0.94
C ASP A 91 15.63 21.23 0.51
N GLU A 92 15.74 22.53 0.79
CA GLU A 92 15.83 23.08 2.14
C GLU A 92 14.47 23.23 2.83
N GLN A 93 13.38 22.80 2.17
CA GLN A 93 11.99 22.88 2.63
C GLN A 93 11.47 24.31 2.76
N ASN A 94 12.09 25.26 2.06
CA ASN A 94 11.51 26.58 1.87
C ASN A 94 10.28 26.45 0.97
N ILE A 95 9.25 27.21 1.32
CA ILE A 95 7.95 27.21 0.68
C ILE A 95 7.93 28.32 -0.35
N PHE A 96 7.65 27.99 -1.60
CA PHE A 96 7.35 28.95 -2.65
C PHE A 96 5.85 28.92 -2.88
N VAL A 97 5.19 30.05 -2.64
CA VAL A 97 3.75 30.19 -2.90
C VAL A 97 3.52 31.29 -3.93
N VAL A 98 2.66 31.02 -4.90
CA VAL A 98 2.16 32.01 -5.84
C VAL A 98 0.97 32.71 -5.22
N GLU A 99 1.03 34.04 -5.14
CA GLU A 99 -0.08 34.89 -4.69
C GLU A 99 -0.78 35.48 -5.91
N GLN A 100 -1.94 34.93 -6.23
CA GLN A 100 -2.69 35.27 -7.44
C GLN A 100 -3.11 36.75 -7.43
N HIS A 101 -3.65 37.25 -6.31
CA HIS A 101 -4.13 38.62 -6.21
C HIS A 101 -2.99 39.65 -6.26
N ASN A 102 -1.83 39.29 -5.72
CA ASN A 102 -0.64 40.13 -5.73
C ASN A 102 0.23 39.98 -7.00
N ASN A 103 -0.04 39.00 -7.86
CA ASN A 103 0.73 38.67 -9.06
C ASN A 103 2.23 38.50 -8.78
N ARG A 104 2.57 37.69 -7.78
CA ARG A 104 3.95 37.50 -7.31
C ARG A 104 4.16 36.14 -6.67
N ILE A 105 5.42 35.82 -6.40
CA ILE A 105 5.87 34.64 -5.67
C ILE A 105 6.38 35.10 -4.30
N HIS A 106 5.98 34.40 -3.25
CA HIS A 106 6.49 34.58 -1.89
C HIS A 106 7.29 33.34 -1.48
N LYS A 107 8.60 33.51 -1.28
CA LYS A 107 9.46 32.50 -0.66
C LYS A 107 9.44 32.66 0.86
N ILE A 108 9.07 31.60 1.56
CA ILE A 108 8.90 31.52 3.00
C ILE A 108 9.76 30.38 3.53
N SER A 109 10.41 30.57 4.67
CA SER A 109 11.23 29.53 5.30
C SER A 109 10.37 28.42 5.92
N PRO A 110 10.94 27.24 6.23
CA PRO A 110 10.22 26.15 6.90
C PRO A 110 9.58 26.54 8.24
N ASN A 111 10.12 27.54 8.93
CA ASN A 111 9.58 28.07 10.19
C ASN A 111 8.52 29.18 9.99
N GLY A 112 8.07 29.43 8.76
CA GLY A 112 6.99 30.38 8.45
C GLY A 112 7.41 31.85 8.42
N GLN A 113 8.69 32.16 8.19
CA GLN A 113 9.18 33.54 8.06
C GLN A 113 9.33 33.94 6.58
N SER A 114 9.01 35.19 6.27
CA SER A 114 9.22 35.75 4.93
C SER A 114 10.72 35.78 4.59
N MET A 115 11.10 35.21 3.44
CA MET A 115 12.49 35.24 2.95
C MET A 115 12.67 36.15 1.75
N ALA A 116 11.82 36.01 0.73
CA ALA A 116 11.88 36.81 -0.48
C ALA A 116 10.49 36.98 -1.09
N ILE A 117 10.27 38.11 -1.75
CA ILE A 117 9.08 38.37 -2.57
C ILE A 117 9.60 38.76 -3.95
N PHE A 118 9.07 38.12 -4.98
CA PHE A 118 9.50 38.33 -6.36
C PHE A 118 8.31 38.44 -7.30
N GLY A 119 8.37 39.40 -8.21
CA GLY A 119 7.33 39.65 -9.20
C GLY A 119 6.41 40.80 -8.84
N GLN A 120 5.72 41.28 -9.88
CA GLN A 120 4.74 42.35 -9.83
C GLN A 120 3.75 42.18 -10.99
N PRO A 121 2.56 42.83 -10.95
CA PRO A 121 1.63 42.81 -12.07
C PRO A 121 2.25 43.34 -13.37
N GLY A 122 2.08 42.62 -14.48
CA GLY A 122 2.51 43.07 -15.81
C GLY A 122 2.76 41.93 -16.81
N ASP A 123 3.38 42.26 -17.94
CA ASP A 123 3.61 41.38 -19.09
C ASP A 123 5.10 41.25 -19.49
N LYS A 124 6.00 42.00 -18.83
CA LYS A 124 7.44 41.93 -19.08
C LYS A 124 8.07 40.74 -18.36
N PRO A 125 9.34 40.39 -18.67
CA PRO A 125 10.05 39.37 -17.91
C PRO A 125 10.11 39.68 -16.40
N GLY A 126 9.74 38.71 -15.58
CA GLY A 126 9.63 38.88 -14.12
C GLY A 126 8.34 39.57 -13.65
N GLU A 127 7.47 40.00 -14.56
CA GLU A 127 6.12 40.47 -14.25
C GLU A 127 5.10 39.37 -14.57
N PHE A 128 3.99 39.35 -13.83
CA PHE A 128 2.98 38.30 -13.92
C PHE A 128 1.57 38.86 -14.07
N ASN A 129 0.67 38.07 -14.65
CA ASN A 129 -0.75 38.33 -14.75
C ASN A 129 -1.53 37.05 -14.43
N ASP A 130 -2.28 37.04 -13.33
CA ASP A 130 -2.99 35.87 -12.78
C ASP A 130 -2.10 34.61 -12.67
N PRO A 131 -0.88 34.67 -12.10
CA PRO A 131 -0.02 33.49 -12.03
C PRO A 131 -0.68 32.38 -11.18
N ARG A 132 -0.50 31.13 -11.58
CA ARG A 132 -1.16 29.97 -10.93
C ARG A 132 -0.16 28.91 -10.48
N GLY A 133 0.26 28.04 -11.41
CA GLY A 133 1.12 26.91 -11.12
C GLY A 133 2.58 27.32 -10.89
N ILE A 134 3.24 26.58 -10.01
CA ILE A 134 4.66 26.68 -9.74
C ILE A 134 5.26 25.29 -9.59
N ALA A 135 6.45 25.07 -10.14
CA ALA A 135 7.24 23.86 -9.94
C ALA A 135 8.72 24.21 -9.80
N LEU A 136 9.47 23.33 -9.15
CA LEU A 136 10.91 23.46 -8.93
C LEU A 136 11.63 22.24 -9.52
N ASP A 137 12.76 22.46 -10.19
CA ASP A 137 13.64 21.36 -10.58
C ASP A 137 14.69 21.04 -9.50
N LYS A 138 15.48 19.99 -9.73
CA LYS A 138 16.55 19.54 -8.80
C LYS A 138 17.68 20.56 -8.63
N ALA A 139 17.80 21.56 -9.51
CA ALA A 139 18.77 22.64 -9.38
C ALA A 139 18.19 23.85 -8.61
N GLY A 140 16.89 23.79 -8.26
CA GLY A 140 16.15 24.88 -7.63
C GLY A 140 15.68 25.95 -8.61
N ASN A 141 15.69 25.68 -9.92
CA ASN A 141 15.09 26.61 -10.88
C ASN A 141 13.56 26.60 -10.71
N ILE A 142 12.96 27.78 -10.90
CA ILE A 142 11.57 28.08 -10.58
C ILE A 142 10.79 28.25 -11.87
N TYR A 143 9.80 27.39 -12.09
CA TYR A 143 8.93 27.40 -13.25
C TYR A 143 7.57 27.94 -12.83
N VAL A 144 7.15 29.07 -13.40
CA VAL A 144 5.88 29.73 -13.03
C VAL A 144 4.98 29.85 -14.25
N VAL A 145 3.74 29.37 -14.09
CA VAL A 145 2.70 29.51 -15.09
C VAL A 145 2.06 30.89 -14.94
N ASP A 146 2.37 31.75 -15.89
CA ASP A 146 1.88 33.13 -16.00
C ASP A 146 0.59 33.14 -16.83
N THR A 147 -0.48 32.64 -16.20
CA THR A 147 -1.75 32.23 -16.83
C THR A 147 -2.35 33.30 -17.73
N GLY A 148 -2.46 34.53 -17.23
CA GLY A 148 -3.07 35.65 -17.94
C GLY A 148 -2.22 36.15 -19.11
N ASN A 149 -0.93 35.81 -19.14
CA ASN A 149 -0.02 36.07 -20.27
C ASN A 149 0.20 34.83 -21.15
N ASN A 150 -0.48 33.71 -20.88
CA ASN A 150 -0.42 32.46 -21.66
C ASN A 150 1.00 31.93 -21.89
N ARG A 151 1.86 32.04 -20.88
CA ARG A 151 3.28 31.63 -20.97
C ARG A 151 3.76 30.98 -19.68
N VAL A 152 4.90 30.31 -19.76
CA VAL A 152 5.70 29.87 -18.62
C VAL A 152 6.97 30.70 -18.55
N GLN A 153 7.30 31.19 -17.37
CA GLN A 153 8.57 31.86 -17.10
C GLN A 153 9.43 30.98 -16.20
N VAL A 154 10.70 30.79 -16.57
CA VAL A 154 11.66 29.96 -15.84
C VAL A 154 12.76 30.84 -15.28
N PHE A 155 13.00 30.75 -13.98
CA PHE A 155 13.97 31.53 -13.24
C PHE A 155 14.99 30.63 -12.55
N SER A 156 16.17 31.15 -12.26
CA SER A 156 17.11 30.51 -11.35
C SER A 156 16.58 30.55 -9.91
N LYS A 157 17.22 29.82 -9.00
CA LYS A 157 16.96 29.90 -7.55
C LYS A 157 17.13 31.31 -6.96
N ASP A 158 17.88 32.17 -7.65
CA ASP A 158 18.15 33.56 -7.28
C ASP A 158 17.20 34.54 -7.99
N PHE A 159 16.13 34.03 -8.62
CA PHE A 159 15.11 34.77 -9.36
C PHE A 159 15.61 35.49 -10.64
N GLU A 160 16.73 35.05 -11.20
CA GLU A 160 17.18 35.54 -12.52
C GLU A 160 16.42 34.82 -13.63
N LEU A 161 15.85 35.55 -14.60
CA LEU A 161 15.16 34.93 -15.72
C LEU A 161 16.14 34.11 -16.57
N LEU A 162 15.84 32.83 -16.75
CA LEU A 162 16.60 31.93 -17.60
C LEU A 162 16.00 31.93 -19.02
N PHE A 163 14.72 31.63 -19.15
CA PHE A 163 13.99 31.63 -20.42
C PHE A 163 12.48 31.68 -20.19
N THR A 164 11.74 31.88 -21.29
CA THR A 164 10.28 31.79 -21.33
C THR A 164 9.86 30.97 -22.54
N PHE A 165 8.70 30.32 -22.44
CA PHE A 165 8.07 29.62 -23.55
C PHE A 165 6.55 29.67 -23.43
N GLY A 166 5.84 29.36 -24.51
CA GLY A 166 4.40 29.56 -24.59
C GLY A 166 4.02 30.98 -25.03
N ARG A 167 2.84 31.06 -25.66
CA ARG A 167 2.12 32.29 -26.01
C ARG A 167 0.66 31.94 -26.22
N GLU A 168 -0.21 32.95 -26.27
CA GLU A 168 -1.60 32.74 -26.67
C GLU A 168 -1.68 32.19 -28.11
N GLY A 169 -2.50 31.16 -28.29
CA GLY A 169 -2.73 30.55 -29.60
C GLY A 169 -3.36 29.17 -29.48
N MET A 170 -3.40 28.41 -30.57
CA MET A 170 -4.07 27.10 -30.67
C MET A 170 -3.11 26.00 -31.15
N GLY A 171 -1.88 26.36 -31.50
CA GLY A 171 -0.87 25.45 -32.01
C GLY A 171 -0.10 24.71 -30.92
N ASP A 172 0.74 23.78 -31.35
CA ASP A 172 1.68 23.10 -30.47
C ASP A 172 2.65 24.12 -29.84
N GLY A 173 2.75 24.09 -28.51
CA GLY A 173 3.52 25.04 -27.72
C GLY A 173 2.87 26.41 -27.53
N GLU A 174 1.62 26.59 -27.96
CA GLU A 174 0.78 27.74 -27.62
C GLU A 174 -0.26 27.33 -26.58
N PHE A 175 -0.69 28.25 -25.73
CA PHE A 175 -1.59 27.97 -24.61
C PHE A 175 -2.82 28.87 -24.63
N TYR A 176 -3.88 28.42 -23.95
CA TYR A 176 -4.98 29.28 -23.57
C TYR A 176 -5.37 29.05 -22.11
N TYR A 177 -5.01 30.04 -21.27
CA TYR A 177 -5.16 30.04 -19.81
C TYR A 177 -4.52 28.81 -19.14
N PRO A 178 -3.20 28.57 -19.33
CA PRO A 178 -2.53 27.44 -18.70
C PRO A 178 -2.53 27.60 -17.19
N ARG A 179 -2.67 26.52 -16.40
CA ARG A 179 -2.78 26.62 -14.93
C ARG A 179 -1.70 25.82 -14.19
N GLY A 180 -1.77 24.50 -14.24
CA GLY A 180 -0.84 23.62 -13.53
C GLY A 180 0.43 23.35 -14.30
N ILE A 181 1.49 23.05 -13.54
CA ILE A 181 2.80 22.63 -14.07
C ILE A 181 3.38 21.52 -13.20
N ALA A 182 4.02 20.54 -13.83
CA ALA A 182 4.77 19.49 -13.15
C ALA A 182 6.03 19.15 -13.96
N LEU A 183 7.06 18.64 -13.27
CA LEU A 183 8.31 18.21 -13.87
C LEU A 183 8.50 16.72 -13.61
N ASP A 184 8.95 15.97 -14.62
CA ASP A 184 9.38 14.58 -14.41
C ASP A 184 10.87 14.49 -14.04
N ASN A 185 11.32 13.28 -13.70
CA ASN A 185 12.71 13.03 -13.31
C ASN A 185 13.74 13.27 -14.43
N SER A 186 13.29 13.34 -15.68
CA SER A 186 14.12 13.63 -16.86
C SER A 186 14.15 15.12 -17.20
N GLY A 187 13.43 15.95 -16.45
CA GLY A 187 13.33 17.39 -16.69
C GLY A 187 12.30 17.77 -17.75
N ASN A 188 11.43 16.85 -18.19
CA ASN A 188 10.33 17.24 -19.07
C ASN A 188 9.28 18.03 -18.26
N ILE A 189 8.71 19.02 -18.92
CA ILE A 189 7.79 19.99 -18.34
C ILE A 189 6.38 19.68 -18.84
N TYR A 190 5.44 19.49 -17.93
CA TYR A 190 4.04 19.21 -18.21
C TYR A 190 3.22 20.43 -17.84
N VAL A 191 2.46 20.99 -18.78
CA VAL A 191 1.65 22.19 -18.56
C VAL A 191 0.19 21.88 -18.87
N ALA A 192 -0.70 22.13 -17.90
CA ALA A 192 -2.14 21.98 -18.08
C ALA A 192 -2.69 23.17 -18.86
N ASP A 193 -3.11 22.91 -20.08
CA ASP A 193 -3.62 23.88 -21.03
C ASP A 193 -5.16 23.93 -20.92
N THR A 194 -5.62 24.64 -19.88
CA THR A 194 -6.96 24.51 -19.30
C THR A 194 -8.08 24.63 -20.33
N PHE A 195 -8.05 25.63 -21.21
CA PHE A 195 -9.14 25.88 -22.16
C PHE A 195 -9.02 25.09 -23.46
N HIS A 196 -7.86 24.49 -23.74
CA HIS A 196 -7.76 23.45 -24.77
C HIS A 196 -8.06 22.05 -24.23
N HIS A 197 -8.31 21.92 -22.92
CA HIS A 197 -8.70 20.66 -22.29
C HIS A 197 -7.69 19.54 -22.54
N GLN A 198 -6.41 19.88 -22.37
CA GLN A 198 -5.30 18.98 -22.61
C GLN A 198 -4.13 19.31 -21.68
N VAL A 199 -3.12 18.44 -21.68
CA VAL A 199 -1.80 18.73 -21.12
C VAL A 199 -0.80 18.74 -22.26
N GLN A 200 0.09 19.73 -22.31
CA GLN A 200 1.21 19.75 -23.25
C GLN A 200 2.51 19.43 -22.52
N VAL A 201 3.38 18.65 -23.16
CA VAL A 201 4.66 18.19 -22.64
C VAL A 201 5.78 18.83 -23.44
N PHE A 202 6.79 19.34 -22.74
CA PHE A 202 7.95 20.03 -23.28
C PHE A 202 9.23 19.39 -22.72
N ASN A 203 10.35 19.56 -23.40
CA ASN A 203 11.65 19.22 -22.82
C ASN A 203 12.13 20.31 -21.85
N GLU A 204 13.27 20.09 -21.21
CA GLU A 204 13.92 21.01 -20.26
C GLU A 204 14.21 22.41 -20.85
N ASN A 205 14.25 22.55 -22.18
CA ASN A 205 14.49 23.82 -22.88
C ASN A 205 13.19 24.51 -23.33
N GLY A 206 12.01 24.02 -22.91
CA GLY A 206 10.71 24.57 -23.29
C GLY A 206 10.29 24.27 -24.72
N GLN A 207 10.87 23.25 -25.37
CA GLN A 207 10.47 22.83 -26.72
C GLN A 207 9.35 21.80 -26.63
N TYR A 208 8.28 22.00 -27.40
CA TYR A 208 7.14 21.09 -27.43
C TYR A 208 7.55 19.68 -27.86
N LEU A 209 7.03 18.68 -27.15
CA LEU A 209 7.23 17.26 -27.44
C LEU A 209 5.94 16.60 -27.90
N ARG A 210 4.84 16.78 -27.14
CA ARG A 210 3.55 16.11 -27.35
C ARG A 210 2.43 16.73 -26.50
N ARG A 211 1.22 16.20 -26.66
CA ARG A 211 0.05 16.51 -25.83
C ARG A 211 -0.63 15.23 -25.32
N LEU A 212 -1.36 15.35 -24.22
CA LEU A 212 -2.12 14.29 -23.56
C LEU A 212 -3.59 14.68 -23.46
N GLY A 213 -4.45 13.68 -23.69
CA GLY A 213 -5.91 13.80 -23.67
C GLY A 213 -6.50 14.59 -24.82
N SER A 214 -7.82 14.73 -24.77
CA SER A 214 -8.65 15.49 -25.69
C SER A 214 -9.87 16.04 -24.97
N SER A 215 -10.50 17.07 -25.53
CA SER A 215 -11.74 17.62 -24.99
C SER A 215 -12.86 16.56 -24.96
N GLY A 216 -13.55 16.44 -23.83
CA GLY A 216 -14.70 15.56 -23.68
C GLY A 216 -14.95 15.14 -22.22
N SER A 217 -15.62 14.01 -22.05
CA SER A 217 -15.96 13.47 -20.72
C SER A 217 -15.75 11.96 -20.60
N GLY A 218 -15.40 11.28 -21.71
CA GLY A 218 -15.07 9.88 -21.72
C GLY A 218 -13.71 9.56 -21.06
N PRO A 219 -13.34 8.27 -21.02
CA PRO A 219 -12.06 7.83 -20.47
C PRO A 219 -10.88 8.54 -21.14
N GLY A 220 -9.99 9.13 -20.34
CA GLY A 220 -8.84 9.89 -20.83
C GLY A 220 -9.14 11.29 -21.37
N GLU A 221 -10.41 11.63 -21.57
CA GLU A 221 -10.84 12.97 -22.02
C GLU A 221 -10.97 13.95 -20.87
N PHE A 222 -10.85 15.24 -21.18
CA PHE A 222 -10.85 16.33 -20.21
C PHE A 222 -11.88 17.41 -20.50
N ASN A 223 -12.34 18.09 -19.44
CA ASN A 223 -13.12 19.32 -19.54
C ASN A 223 -12.60 20.36 -18.54
N GLY A 224 -11.44 20.92 -18.87
CA GLY A 224 -10.73 21.89 -18.03
C GLY A 224 -9.67 21.23 -17.17
N THR A 225 -8.55 20.84 -17.78
CA THR A 225 -7.36 20.35 -17.08
C THR A 225 -6.84 21.41 -16.10
N ARG A 226 -6.45 21.00 -14.88
CA ARG A 226 -6.00 21.94 -13.84
C ARG A 226 -4.58 21.72 -13.36
N TYR A 227 -4.38 20.78 -12.44
CA TYR A 227 -3.07 20.49 -11.88
C TYR A 227 -2.63 19.08 -12.26
N ILE A 228 -1.33 18.87 -12.17
CA ILE A 228 -0.64 17.67 -12.63
C ILE A 228 0.25 17.21 -11.48
N ALA A 229 0.24 15.91 -11.20
CA ALA A 229 1.21 15.26 -10.33
C ALA A 229 1.86 14.10 -11.09
N ILE A 230 3.13 13.84 -10.81
CA ILE A 230 3.88 12.73 -11.38
C ILE A 230 4.45 11.92 -10.22
N ASP A 231 4.20 10.62 -10.21
CA ASP A 231 4.70 9.75 -9.15
C ASP A 231 6.12 9.23 -9.43
N LYS A 232 6.67 8.47 -8.48
CA LYS A 232 8.02 7.88 -8.59
C LYS A 232 8.19 6.90 -9.76
N ASP A 233 7.10 6.32 -10.24
CA ASP A 233 7.05 5.35 -11.34
C ASP A 233 6.73 6.04 -12.68
N SER A 234 6.70 7.39 -12.68
CA SER A 234 6.38 8.24 -13.84
C SER A 234 4.94 8.11 -14.34
N ASN A 235 4.01 7.66 -13.49
CA ASN A 235 2.58 7.81 -13.77
C ASN A 235 2.18 9.28 -13.59
N ILE A 236 1.29 9.73 -14.46
CA ILE A 236 0.85 11.13 -14.56
C ILE A 236 -0.60 11.21 -14.13
N TYR A 237 -0.89 12.08 -13.18
CA TYR A 237 -2.24 12.30 -12.63
C TYR A 237 -2.67 13.73 -12.93
N ILE A 238 -3.85 13.89 -13.53
CA ILE A 238 -4.35 15.19 -13.99
C ILE A 238 -5.74 15.41 -13.42
N THR A 239 -5.94 16.55 -12.75
CA THR A 239 -7.28 16.95 -12.28
C THR A 239 -8.10 17.56 -13.41
N ASP A 240 -9.33 17.08 -13.54
CA ASP A 240 -10.32 17.51 -14.51
C ASP A 240 -11.45 18.28 -13.81
N TYR A 241 -11.40 19.60 -13.94
CA TYR A 241 -12.19 20.53 -13.15
C TYR A 241 -13.70 20.36 -13.33
N ARG A 242 -14.18 20.29 -14.58
CA ARG A 242 -15.63 20.29 -14.85
C ARG A 242 -16.21 18.89 -14.82
N ASN A 243 -15.42 17.87 -15.16
CA ASN A 243 -15.90 16.49 -15.05
C ASN A 243 -15.79 15.93 -13.62
N GLY A 244 -15.10 16.64 -12.71
CA GLY A 244 -15.00 16.24 -11.30
C GLY A 244 -14.25 14.92 -11.14
N LYS A 245 -13.14 14.75 -11.87
CA LYS A 245 -12.36 13.51 -11.84
C LYS A 245 -10.85 13.78 -11.83
N VAL A 246 -10.10 12.73 -11.54
CA VAL A 246 -8.66 12.62 -11.82
C VAL A 246 -8.49 11.58 -12.91
N VAL A 247 -7.66 11.87 -13.89
CA VAL A 247 -7.28 10.95 -14.96
C VAL A 247 -5.83 10.55 -14.77
N GLN A 248 -5.54 9.25 -14.84
CA GLN A 248 -4.20 8.69 -14.75
C GLN A 248 -3.71 8.20 -16.12
N TYR A 249 -2.49 8.57 -16.46
CA TYR A 249 -1.70 8.01 -17.56
C TYR A 249 -0.43 7.33 -17.02
N ASP A 250 0.10 6.35 -17.73
CA ASP A 250 1.39 5.73 -17.40
C ASP A 250 2.57 6.47 -18.05
N MET A 251 3.78 5.94 -17.84
CA MET A 251 5.02 6.49 -18.40
C MET A 251 5.10 6.45 -19.93
N ASP A 252 4.31 5.57 -20.57
CA ASP A 252 4.22 5.44 -22.02
C ASP A 252 3.10 6.33 -22.59
N TYR A 253 2.44 7.13 -21.73
CA TYR A 253 1.33 8.03 -22.04
C TYR A 253 0.04 7.31 -22.43
N GLU A 254 -0.13 6.07 -21.99
CA GLU A 254 -1.36 5.31 -22.17
C GLU A 254 -2.31 5.57 -21.00
N PHE A 255 -3.61 5.65 -21.29
CA PHE A 255 -4.63 5.82 -20.26
C PHE A 255 -4.68 4.59 -19.36
N VAL A 256 -4.60 4.81 -18.05
CA VAL A 256 -4.66 3.75 -17.04
C VAL A 256 -6.06 3.69 -16.43
N THR A 257 -6.48 4.78 -15.79
CA THR A 257 -7.75 4.82 -15.04
C THR A 257 -8.23 6.23 -14.80
N GLU A 258 -9.45 6.36 -14.29
CA GLU A 258 -10.00 7.62 -13.77
C GLU A 258 -10.81 7.40 -12.50
N PHE A 259 -10.83 8.41 -11.62
CA PHE A 259 -11.51 8.32 -10.34
C PHE A 259 -12.01 9.67 -9.83
N GLY A 260 -12.94 9.63 -8.88
CA GLY A 260 -13.51 10.82 -8.24
C GLY A 260 -14.82 11.33 -8.85
N ALA A 261 -15.29 10.80 -9.98
CA ALA A 261 -16.62 11.13 -10.53
C ALA A 261 -17.75 10.18 -10.05
N ASN A 262 -17.46 9.27 -9.12
CA ASN A 262 -18.37 8.22 -8.70
C ASN A 262 -19.27 8.66 -7.52
N GLU A 263 -20.46 8.05 -7.40
CA GLU A 263 -21.42 8.30 -6.31
C GLU A 263 -21.05 7.56 -4.99
N ASP A 264 -19.77 7.49 -4.66
CA ASP A 264 -19.23 6.77 -3.50
C ASP A 264 -18.99 7.69 -2.27
N GLY A 265 -19.52 8.91 -2.32
CA GLY A 265 -19.31 9.94 -1.29
C GLY A 265 -18.00 10.73 -1.45
N THR A 266 -17.15 10.34 -2.42
CA THR A 266 -15.91 11.04 -2.78
C THR A 266 -15.98 11.79 -4.11
N SER A 267 -17.19 11.95 -4.66
CA SER A 267 -17.45 12.79 -5.83
C SER A 267 -16.75 14.14 -5.69
N LEU A 268 -15.81 14.41 -6.58
CA LEU A 268 -15.04 15.65 -6.61
C LEU A 268 -15.89 16.74 -7.27
N MET A 269 -15.82 17.94 -6.72
CA MET A 269 -16.42 19.14 -7.26
C MET A 269 -15.32 20.18 -7.44
N TYR A 270 -15.03 20.55 -8.69
CA TYR A 270 -13.97 21.50 -9.01
C TYR A 270 -12.60 21.09 -8.44
N PRO A 271 -12.08 19.87 -8.73
CA PRO A 271 -10.77 19.47 -8.23
C PRO A 271 -9.67 20.40 -8.78
N GLU A 272 -8.83 20.90 -7.88
CA GLU A 272 -7.71 21.80 -8.20
C GLU A 272 -6.38 21.05 -8.04
N GLY A 273 -5.60 21.34 -6.99
CA GLY A 273 -4.26 20.78 -6.76
C GLY A 273 -4.28 19.28 -6.47
N ILE A 274 -3.19 18.63 -6.87
CA ILE A 274 -2.99 17.19 -6.73
C ILE A 274 -1.52 16.89 -6.43
N VAL A 275 -1.27 15.92 -5.55
CA VAL A 275 0.06 15.37 -5.26
C VAL A 275 -0.02 13.87 -5.02
N VAL A 276 1.08 13.16 -5.24
CA VAL A 276 1.20 11.73 -4.96
C VAL A 276 2.38 11.49 -4.03
N ASP A 277 2.15 10.81 -2.91
CA ASP A 277 3.20 10.46 -1.95
C ASP A 277 3.99 9.22 -2.40
N GLN A 278 5.14 8.96 -1.76
CA GLN A 278 5.98 7.80 -2.11
C GLN A 278 5.31 6.43 -1.87
N ARG A 279 4.21 6.40 -1.09
CA ARG A 279 3.45 5.19 -0.78
C ARG A 279 2.33 4.94 -1.78
N GLY A 280 2.09 5.86 -2.72
CA GLY A 280 1.01 5.79 -3.71
C GLY A 280 -0.33 6.27 -3.16
N TYR A 281 -0.34 7.21 -2.21
CA TYR A 281 -1.52 8.00 -1.88
C TYR A 281 -1.58 9.26 -2.73
N VAL A 282 -2.72 9.45 -3.40
CA VAL A 282 -3.03 10.63 -4.20
C VAL A 282 -3.91 11.55 -3.37
N TYR A 283 -3.45 12.78 -3.11
CA TYR A 283 -4.21 13.80 -2.41
C TYR A 283 -4.74 14.81 -3.42
N VAL A 284 -6.05 15.08 -3.37
CA VAL A 284 -6.72 15.99 -4.31
C VAL A 284 -7.45 17.07 -3.52
N ALA A 285 -7.22 18.34 -3.87
CA ALA A 285 -7.98 19.46 -3.36
C ALA A 285 -9.36 19.48 -4.05
N ASP A 286 -10.37 19.04 -3.32
CA ASP A 286 -11.77 19.05 -3.75
C ASP A 286 -12.37 20.43 -3.42
N ALA A 287 -11.97 21.42 -4.22
CA ALA A 287 -12.14 22.83 -3.89
C ALA A 287 -13.60 23.23 -3.69
N GLY A 288 -14.50 22.70 -4.54
CA GLY A 288 -15.93 22.96 -4.46
C GLY A 288 -16.59 22.40 -3.20
N ASN A 289 -16.02 21.35 -2.61
CA ASN A 289 -16.48 20.77 -1.35
C ASN A 289 -15.66 21.21 -0.12
N ASN A 290 -14.67 22.09 -0.28
CA ASN A 290 -13.82 22.61 0.79
C ASN A 290 -13.13 21.51 1.62
N ARG A 291 -12.62 20.49 0.95
CA ARG A 291 -11.98 19.33 1.59
C ARG A 291 -10.83 18.81 0.74
N ILE A 292 -10.02 17.93 1.35
CA ILE A 292 -9.04 17.11 0.65
C ILE A 292 -9.55 15.67 0.60
N VAL A 293 -9.47 15.05 -0.57
CA VAL A 293 -9.81 13.64 -0.79
C VAL A 293 -8.53 12.85 -1.04
N LYS A 294 -8.37 11.75 -0.31
CA LYS A 294 -7.22 10.84 -0.41
C LYS A 294 -7.63 9.58 -1.15
N TYR A 295 -6.93 9.26 -2.22
CA TYR A 295 -7.02 7.98 -2.92
C TYR A 295 -5.73 7.19 -2.71
N CYS A 296 -5.78 5.88 -2.89
CA CYS A 296 -4.62 5.00 -2.85
C CYS A 296 -4.57 4.23 -4.17
N VAL A 297 -3.48 4.36 -4.90
CA VAL A 297 -3.22 3.66 -6.18
C VAL A 297 -2.18 2.56 -6.03
N SER A 298 -1.61 2.41 -4.84
CA SER A 298 -0.65 1.35 -4.54
C SER A 298 -1.33 0.00 -4.49
N LYS A 299 -1.08 -0.82 -5.52
CA LYS A 299 -1.55 -2.21 -5.59
C LYS A 299 -1.15 -3.03 -4.36
N ILE A 300 0.02 -2.78 -3.78
CA ILE A 300 0.47 -3.43 -2.55
C ILE A 300 -0.50 -3.11 -1.41
N ILE A 301 -0.78 -1.83 -1.16
CA ILE A 301 -1.66 -1.39 -0.07
C ILE A 301 -3.10 -1.88 -0.30
N ILE A 302 -3.62 -1.72 -1.52
CA ILE A 302 -4.99 -2.13 -1.89
C ILE A 302 -5.18 -3.63 -1.63
N ASN A 303 -4.28 -4.47 -2.16
CA ASN A 303 -4.39 -5.92 -2.03
C ASN A 303 -4.18 -6.39 -0.59
N LYS A 304 -3.32 -5.72 0.20
CA LYS A 304 -3.16 -6.01 1.63
C LYS A 304 -4.43 -5.70 2.41
N LYS A 305 -5.04 -4.53 2.18
CA LYS A 305 -6.29 -4.13 2.86
C LYS A 305 -7.43 -5.10 2.54
N LEU A 306 -7.55 -5.49 1.26
CA LEU A 306 -8.52 -6.48 0.81
C LEU A 306 -8.26 -7.86 1.44
N GLY A 307 -7.00 -8.29 1.47
CA GLY A 307 -6.60 -9.55 2.09
C GLY A 307 -6.93 -9.59 3.58
N LEU A 308 -6.72 -8.49 4.31
CA LEU A 308 -7.06 -8.38 5.73
C LEU A 308 -8.58 -8.47 5.96
N ASP A 309 -9.40 -7.79 5.17
CA ASP A 309 -10.87 -7.90 5.25
C ASP A 309 -11.34 -9.35 5.01
N TYR A 310 -10.75 -10.02 4.02
CA TYR A 310 -11.04 -11.44 3.78
C TYR A 310 -10.62 -12.34 4.95
N LEU A 311 -9.51 -12.06 5.63
CA LEU A 311 -9.13 -12.79 6.84
C LEU A 311 -10.14 -12.61 7.97
N GLU A 312 -10.59 -11.39 8.23
CA GLU A 312 -11.60 -11.10 9.26
C GLU A 312 -12.91 -11.84 9.00
N ASN A 313 -13.29 -11.95 7.73
CA ASN A 313 -14.46 -12.67 7.26
C ASN A 313 -14.23 -14.19 7.04
N LYS A 314 -13.04 -14.71 7.41
CA LYS A 314 -12.65 -16.13 7.25
C LYS A 314 -12.72 -16.65 5.80
N LYS A 315 -12.57 -15.75 4.82
CA LYS A 315 -12.48 -16.04 3.38
C LYS A 315 -11.02 -16.30 3.00
N TRP A 316 -10.52 -17.47 3.42
CA TRP A 316 -9.08 -17.76 3.39
C TRP A 316 -8.47 -17.73 2.00
N ASP A 317 -9.16 -18.26 0.99
CA ASP A 317 -8.61 -18.38 -0.36
C ASP A 317 -8.54 -17.03 -1.07
N GLU A 318 -9.57 -16.21 -0.89
CA GLU A 318 -9.61 -14.84 -1.37
C GLU A 318 -8.55 -13.96 -0.67
N ALA A 319 -8.33 -14.17 0.63
CA ALA A 319 -7.25 -13.51 1.36
C ALA A 319 -5.87 -13.89 0.80
N ILE A 320 -5.63 -15.19 0.59
CA ILE A 320 -4.36 -15.69 0.01
C ILE A 320 -4.12 -15.08 -1.37
N GLN A 321 -5.14 -15.11 -2.26
CA GLN A 321 -5.02 -14.53 -3.59
C GLN A 321 -4.70 -13.02 -3.55
N SER A 322 -5.32 -12.29 -2.62
CA SER A 322 -5.07 -10.85 -2.47
C SER A 322 -3.63 -10.59 -2.03
N PHE A 323 -3.15 -11.24 -0.96
CA PHE A 323 -1.75 -11.08 -0.54
C PHE A 323 -0.74 -11.58 -1.57
N GLN A 324 -1.08 -12.57 -2.40
CA GLN A 324 -0.23 -13.01 -3.51
C GLN A 324 -0.03 -11.90 -4.54
N LYS A 325 -1.10 -11.18 -4.91
CA LYS A 325 -0.98 -10.00 -5.78
C LYS A 325 -0.10 -8.91 -5.18
N ALA A 326 -0.15 -8.72 -3.85
CA ALA A 326 0.78 -7.80 -3.18
C ALA A 326 2.24 -8.29 -3.29
N LEU A 327 2.49 -9.60 -3.20
CA LEU A 327 3.82 -10.20 -3.38
C LEU A 327 4.30 -10.23 -4.84
N GLU A 328 3.41 -10.15 -5.82
CA GLU A 328 3.79 -9.97 -7.24
C GLU A 328 4.43 -8.59 -7.47
N GLU A 329 3.94 -7.58 -6.74
CA GLU A 329 4.46 -6.20 -6.79
C GLU A 329 5.69 -6.02 -5.87
N ASP A 330 5.68 -6.61 -4.66
CA ASP A 330 6.82 -6.65 -3.75
C ASP A 330 7.05 -8.07 -3.19
N PRO A 331 7.93 -8.87 -3.83
CA PRO A 331 8.25 -10.23 -3.36
C PRO A 331 8.86 -10.29 -1.95
N GLU A 332 9.36 -9.17 -1.43
CA GLU A 332 9.98 -9.02 -0.12
C GLU A 332 8.99 -8.64 1.00
N ASP A 333 7.71 -8.38 0.69
CA ASP A 333 6.71 -8.02 1.71
C ASP A 333 6.43 -9.17 2.68
N ILE A 334 7.17 -9.14 3.79
CA ILE A 334 7.10 -10.16 4.85
C ILE A 334 5.69 -10.21 5.45
N ASP A 335 4.99 -9.08 5.56
CA ASP A 335 3.69 -9.04 6.23
C ASP A 335 2.61 -9.72 5.39
N SER A 336 2.62 -9.50 4.07
CA SER A 336 1.78 -10.27 3.14
C SER A 336 2.11 -11.77 3.21
N ARG A 337 3.40 -12.13 3.27
CA ARG A 337 3.82 -13.54 3.38
C ARG A 337 3.38 -14.19 4.70
N LYS A 338 3.47 -13.47 5.82
CA LYS A 338 2.96 -13.91 7.13
C LYS A 338 1.44 -14.12 7.09
N ALA A 339 0.71 -13.20 6.46
CA ALA A 339 -0.73 -13.27 6.36
C ALA A 339 -1.18 -14.47 5.51
N ILE A 340 -0.48 -14.77 4.41
CA ILE A 340 -0.70 -16.00 3.62
C ILE A 340 -0.42 -17.25 4.45
N ALA A 341 0.70 -17.29 5.18
CA ALA A 341 1.04 -18.43 6.04
C ALA A 341 -0.04 -18.67 7.11
N PHE A 342 -0.53 -17.60 7.73
CA PHE A 342 -1.64 -17.64 8.68
C PHE A 342 -2.93 -18.16 8.03
N ALA A 343 -3.31 -17.65 6.86
CA ALA A 343 -4.50 -18.09 6.13
C ALA A 343 -4.43 -19.58 5.77
N TYR A 344 -3.29 -20.07 5.30
CA TYR A 344 -3.08 -21.49 5.03
C TYR A 344 -3.22 -22.34 6.30
N PHE A 345 -2.65 -21.88 7.42
CA PHE A 345 -2.70 -22.59 8.69
C PHE A 345 -4.16 -22.70 9.20
N GLU A 346 -4.90 -21.59 9.24
CA GLU A 346 -6.30 -21.56 9.69
C GLU A 346 -7.24 -22.35 8.76
N ASN A 347 -6.92 -22.45 7.46
CA ASN A 347 -7.67 -23.25 6.50
C ASN A 347 -7.23 -24.73 6.45
N GLY A 348 -6.41 -25.21 7.41
CA GLY A 348 -5.96 -26.60 7.50
C GLY A 348 -4.93 -27.04 6.46
N ARG A 349 -4.42 -26.10 5.67
CA ARG A 349 -3.39 -26.26 4.62
C ARG A 349 -1.98 -26.10 5.22
N ILE A 350 -1.70 -26.90 6.24
CA ILE A 350 -0.55 -26.72 7.15
C ILE A 350 0.80 -26.85 6.42
N GLU A 351 0.89 -27.74 5.43
CA GLU A 351 2.12 -27.89 4.61
C GLU A 351 2.45 -26.61 3.84
N GLN A 352 1.46 -25.96 3.23
CA GLN A 352 1.65 -24.68 2.56
C GLN A 352 2.03 -23.56 3.55
N ALA A 353 1.46 -23.57 4.76
CA ALA A 353 1.84 -22.62 5.81
C ALA A 353 3.32 -22.76 6.20
N ILE A 354 3.79 -23.99 6.41
CA ILE A 354 5.20 -24.31 6.70
C ILE A 354 6.11 -23.77 5.59
N GLN A 355 5.77 -24.03 4.32
CA GLN A 355 6.54 -23.52 3.18
C GLN A 355 6.68 -22.00 3.21
N GLN A 356 5.62 -21.26 3.54
CA GLN A 356 5.71 -19.80 3.65
C GLN A 356 6.58 -19.34 4.82
N TYR A 357 6.50 -20.00 5.98
CA TYR A 357 7.38 -19.69 7.12
C TYR A 357 8.85 -19.98 6.80
N ASP A 358 9.14 -21.09 6.12
CA ASP A 358 10.50 -21.43 5.69
C ASP A 358 11.07 -20.37 4.74
N LEU A 359 10.28 -19.88 3.78
CA LEU A 359 10.67 -18.79 2.89
C LEU A 359 11.02 -17.50 3.67
N ILE A 360 10.27 -17.19 4.73
CA ILE A 360 10.58 -16.04 5.60
C ILE A 360 11.91 -16.28 6.34
N LEU A 361 12.10 -17.47 6.92
CA LEU A 361 13.28 -17.80 7.72
C LEU A 361 14.55 -17.97 6.88
N GLN A 362 14.45 -18.26 5.58
CA GLN A 362 15.61 -18.25 4.67
C GLN A 362 16.26 -16.86 4.62
N LYS A 363 15.46 -15.79 4.67
CA LYS A 363 15.95 -14.39 4.67
C LYS A 363 16.16 -13.84 6.07
N TYR A 364 15.34 -14.28 7.03
CA TYR A 364 15.39 -13.82 8.42
C TYR A 364 15.56 -14.99 9.40
N PRO A 365 16.72 -15.69 9.41
CA PRO A 365 16.89 -16.92 10.19
C PRO A 365 16.73 -16.74 11.71
N GLN A 366 16.93 -15.52 12.21
CA GLN A 366 16.87 -15.19 13.63
C GLN A 366 15.47 -14.71 14.09
N ASN A 367 14.45 -14.75 13.23
CA ASN A 367 13.11 -14.30 13.59
C ASN A 367 12.41 -15.31 14.51
N GLN A 368 12.52 -15.09 15.83
CA GLN A 368 11.98 -15.98 16.85
C GLN A 368 10.45 -16.14 16.77
N ASN A 369 9.71 -15.09 16.41
CA ASN A 369 8.25 -15.16 16.28
C ASN A 369 7.85 -16.14 15.16
N ILE A 370 8.50 -16.03 13.99
CA ILE A 370 8.24 -16.94 12.87
C ILE A 370 8.70 -18.36 13.19
N ASN A 371 9.82 -18.53 13.88
CA ASN A 371 10.27 -19.87 14.30
C ASN A 371 9.29 -20.54 15.29
N PHE A 372 8.66 -19.75 16.18
CA PHE A 372 7.60 -20.23 17.05
C PHE A 372 6.36 -20.66 16.24
N LYS A 373 5.90 -19.82 15.30
CA LYS A 373 4.77 -20.14 14.40
C LYS A 373 5.04 -21.39 13.53
N LEU A 374 6.26 -21.54 13.03
CA LEU A 374 6.70 -22.73 12.30
C LEU A 374 6.65 -23.99 13.20
N THR A 375 7.05 -23.85 14.46
CA THR A 375 6.99 -24.94 15.45
C THR A 375 5.55 -25.34 15.76
N GLU A 376 4.64 -24.38 15.93
CA GLU A 376 3.19 -24.62 16.05
C GLU A 376 2.65 -25.37 14.82
N ALA A 377 3.06 -24.95 13.62
CA ALA A 377 2.65 -25.58 12.37
C ALA A 377 3.12 -27.03 12.25
N HIS A 378 4.38 -27.32 12.58
CA HIS A 378 4.88 -28.70 12.59
C HIS A 378 4.17 -29.57 13.63
N PHE A 379 3.85 -29.02 14.81
CA PHE A 379 3.08 -29.75 15.82
C PHE A 379 1.68 -30.11 15.31
N ALA A 380 0.97 -29.15 14.72
CA ALA A 380 -0.36 -29.36 14.16
C ALA A 380 -0.36 -30.39 13.02
N LEU A 381 0.65 -30.33 12.14
CA LEU A 381 0.80 -31.31 11.05
C LEU A 381 1.11 -32.71 11.58
N ALA A 382 1.95 -32.82 12.61
CA ALA A 382 2.24 -34.09 13.28
C ALA A 382 0.97 -34.70 13.90
N ASP A 383 0.17 -33.88 14.58
CA ASP A 383 -1.11 -34.31 15.16
C ASP A 383 -2.11 -34.75 14.08
N LYS A 384 -2.14 -34.09 12.92
CA LYS A 384 -2.95 -34.51 11.76
C LYS A 384 -2.53 -35.90 11.26
N TYR A 385 -1.25 -36.10 10.95
CA TYR A 385 -0.76 -37.40 10.49
C TYR A 385 -0.96 -38.52 11.53
N ALA A 386 -0.78 -38.22 12.82
CA ALA A 386 -1.02 -39.19 13.89
C ALA A 386 -2.50 -39.62 13.98
N LYS A 387 -3.44 -38.72 13.66
CA LYS A 387 -4.88 -39.05 13.58
C LYS A 387 -5.21 -39.88 12.34
N GLU A 388 -4.47 -39.71 11.26
CA GLU A 388 -4.58 -40.48 10.00
C GLU A 388 -3.81 -41.82 10.05
N ASP A 389 -3.34 -42.24 11.23
CA ASP A 389 -2.48 -43.42 11.44
C ASP A 389 -1.15 -43.38 10.66
N ASN A 390 -0.77 -42.22 10.11
CA ASN A 390 0.52 -42.02 9.45
C ASN A 390 1.62 -41.66 10.46
N TYR A 391 1.96 -42.63 11.31
CA TYR A 391 2.85 -42.40 12.44
C TYR A 391 4.30 -42.10 12.06
N ARG A 392 4.76 -42.53 10.88
CA ARG A 392 6.14 -42.25 10.45
C ARG A 392 6.32 -40.75 10.17
N GLU A 393 5.40 -40.17 9.43
CA GLU A 393 5.37 -38.75 9.08
C GLU A 393 5.07 -37.89 10.32
N ALA A 394 4.17 -38.36 11.21
CA ALA A 394 3.93 -37.71 12.49
C ALA A 394 5.22 -37.61 13.34
N LEU A 395 5.99 -38.72 13.43
CA LEU A 395 7.23 -38.76 14.18
C LEU A 395 8.31 -37.85 13.60
N SER A 396 8.40 -37.68 12.28
CA SER A 396 9.36 -36.72 11.69
C SER A 396 9.06 -35.29 12.11
N HIS A 397 7.79 -34.89 12.11
CA HIS A 397 7.41 -33.53 12.50
C HIS A 397 7.52 -33.30 14.01
N TYR A 398 7.11 -34.25 14.85
CA TYR A 398 7.31 -34.13 16.31
C TYR A 398 8.80 -34.01 16.68
N ARG A 399 9.71 -34.65 15.95
CA ARG A 399 11.16 -34.49 16.17
C ARG A 399 11.63 -33.07 15.87
N ILE A 400 11.10 -32.43 14.83
CA ILE A 400 11.40 -31.02 14.51
C ILE A 400 10.96 -30.14 15.67
N VAL A 401 9.74 -30.33 16.18
CA VAL A 401 9.21 -29.59 17.33
C VAL A 401 10.09 -29.79 18.58
N LEU A 402 10.46 -31.03 18.91
CA LEU A 402 11.35 -31.33 20.04
C LEU A 402 12.73 -30.70 19.91
N LYS A 403 13.27 -30.63 18.68
CA LYS A 403 14.56 -30.01 18.41
C LYS A 403 14.50 -28.49 18.57
N ASN A 404 13.44 -27.87 18.08
CA ASN A 404 13.29 -26.41 18.10
C ASN A 404 12.84 -25.89 19.46
N GLN A 405 11.91 -26.60 20.12
CA GLN A 405 11.33 -26.23 21.40
C GLN A 405 11.06 -27.48 22.27
N PRO A 406 12.06 -27.96 23.03
CA PRO A 406 11.96 -29.18 23.84
C PRO A 406 10.85 -29.16 24.90
N ASP A 407 10.45 -27.97 25.34
CA ASP A 407 9.43 -27.74 26.36
C ASP A 407 8.08 -27.31 25.76
N TYR A 408 7.87 -27.52 24.46
CA TYR A 408 6.58 -27.27 23.81
C TYR A 408 5.48 -28.11 24.49
N PRO A 409 4.28 -27.54 24.77
CA PRO A 409 3.24 -28.25 25.50
C PRO A 409 2.89 -29.62 24.88
N GLU A 410 2.78 -30.64 25.73
CA GLU A 410 2.39 -32.03 25.37
C GLU A 410 3.31 -32.77 24.38
N ILE A 411 4.36 -32.14 23.83
CA ILE A 411 5.15 -32.72 22.73
C ILE A 411 5.76 -34.08 23.07
N LYS A 412 6.35 -34.21 24.26
CA LYS A 412 6.99 -35.47 24.70
C LYS A 412 5.95 -36.58 24.76
N THR A 413 4.79 -36.32 25.35
CA THR A 413 3.69 -37.27 25.47
C THR A 413 3.18 -37.70 24.10
N LYS A 414 2.89 -36.73 23.21
CA LYS A 414 2.41 -36.99 21.84
C LYS A 414 3.42 -37.80 21.02
N TYR A 415 4.71 -37.44 21.10
CA TYR A 415 5.80 -38.15 20.45
C TYR A 415 5.88 -39.61 20.90
N TYR A 416 5.93 -39.88 22.21
CA TYR A 416 6.05 -41.25 22.71
C TYR A 416 4.80 -42.09 22.41
N LEU A 417 3.60 -41.51 22.47
CA LEU A 417 2.37 -42.20 22.06
C LEU A 417 2.40 -42.57 20.58
N ALA A 418 2.77 -41.65 19.70
CA ALA A 418 2.93 -41.92 18.27
C ALA A 418 4.03 -42.97 18.02
N PHE A 419 5.12 -42.96 18.79
CA PHE A 419 6.21 -43.92 18.67
C PHE A 419 5.79 -45.34 19.06
N ILE A 420 5.05 -45.49 20.17
CA ILE A 420 4.51 -46.79 20.60
C ILE A 420 3.54 -47.33 19.54
N LYS A 421 2.67 -46.48 19.00
CA LYS A 421 1.74 -46.88 17.94
C LYS A 421 2.47 -47.25 16.64
N TYR A 422 3.47 -46.48 16.23
CA TYR A 422 4.33 -46.81 15.09
C TYR A 422 4.97 -48.19 15.25
N LEU A 423 5.52 -48.49 16.45
CA LEU A 423 6.07 -49.81 16.74
C LEU A 423 4.98 -50.89 16.65
N TYR A 424 3.84 -50.70 17.31
CA TYR A 424 2.74 -51.67 17.29
C TYR A 424 2.25 -52.03 15.87
N TYR A 425 2.17 -51.05 14.97
CA TYR A 425 1.75 -51.25 13.59
C TYR A 425 2.89 -51.70 12.66
N SER A 426 4.14 -51.62 13.09
CA SER A 426 5.30 -52.10 12.33
C SER A 426 5.26 -53.62 12.20
N LYS A 427 5.42 -54.12 10.96
CA LYS A 427 5.53 -55.56 10.66
C LYS A 427 6.64 -56.22 11.48
N PHE A 428 7.75 -55.52 11.72
CA PHE A 428 8.88 -56.03 12.48
C PHE A 428 8.57 -56.24 13.96
N PHE A 429 7.79 -55.33 14.56
CA PHE A 429 7.40 -55.50 15.96
C PHE A 429 6.38 -56.64 16.12
N LYS A 430 5.43 -56.78 15.18
CA LYS A 430 4.52 -57.92 15.16
C LYS A 430 5.28 -59.25 15.01
N LEU A 431 6.25 -59.31 14.10
CA LEU A 431 7.12 -60.48 13.93
C LEU A 431 7.97 -60.76 15.17
N GLY A 432 8.53 -59.72 15.80
CA GLY A 432 9.28 -59.83 17.04
C GLY A 432 8.43 -60.29 18.22
N LEU A 433 7.20 -59.78 18.35
CA LEU A 433 6.25 -60.19 19.38
C LEU A 433 5.81 -61.64 19.16
N ILE A 434 5.53 -62.04 17.92
CA ILE A 434 5.26 -63.44 17.56
C ILE A 434 6.46 -64.31 17.92
N ALA A 435 7.69 -63.89 17.62
CA ALA A 435 8.89 -64.64 17.96
C ALA A 435 9.05 -64.81 19.48
N ILE A 436 8.86 -63.73 20.27
CA ILE A 436 8.93 -63.78 21.74
C ILE A 436 7.83 -64.67 22.33
N LEU A 437 6.58 -64.51 21.88
CA LEU A 437 5.47 -65.38 22.28
C LEU A 437 5.75 -66.84 21.91
N SER A 438 6.30 -67.10 20.72
CA SER A 438 6.69 -68.44 20.29
C SER A 438 7.77 -69.05 21.20
N ILE A 439 8.75 -68.25 21.63
CA ILE A 439 9.78 -68.65 22.59
C ILE A 439 9.15 -68.96 23.96
N ILE A 440 8.27 -68.10 24.47
CA ILE A 440 7.60 -68.30 25.77
C ILE A 440 6.75 -69.57 25.75
N VAL A 441 5.95 -69.77 24.68
CA VAL A 441 5.13 -70.99 24.50
C VAL A 441 6.02 -72.22 24.43
N PHE A 442 7.14 -72.17 23.71
CA PHE A 442 8.11 -73.25 23.66
C PHE A 442 8.66 -73.61 25.05
N PHE A 443 9.06 -72.62 25.85
CA PHE A 443 9.52 -72.86 27.23
C PHE A 443 8.40 -73.41 28.13
N PHE A 444 7.15 -72.97 27.96
CA PHE A 444 6.01 -73.47 28.72
C PHE A 444 5.68 -74.93 28.38
N ILE A 445 5.76 -75.31 27.09
CA ILE A 445 5.62 -76.69 26.64
C ILE A 445 6.73 -77.57 27.19
N MET A 446 7.98 -77.10 27.15
CA MET A 446 9.14 -77.83 27.69
C MET A 446 9.04 -78.03 29.21
N ALA A 447 8.57 -77.01 29.96
CA ALA A 447 8.28 -77.14 31.38
C ALA A 447 7.17 -78.17 31.68
N ARG A 448 6.11 -78.23 30.86
CA ARG A 448 5.05 -79.25 30.97
C ARG A 448 5.54 -80.66 30.65
N LEU A 449 6.39 -80.82 29.65
CA LEU A 449 7.00 -82.11 29.28
C LEU A 449 7.98 -82.60 30.37
N SER A 450 8.73 -81.69 31.00
CA SER A 450 9.59 -81.97 32.15
C SER A 450 8.77 -82.46 33.37
N ASN A 451 7.64 -81.81 33.67
CA ASN A 451 6.76 -82.22 34.78
C ASN A 451 6.02 -83.55 34.52
N LYS A 452 5.76 -83.93 33.26
CA LYS A 452 5.18 -85.26 32.94
C LYS A 452 6.16 -86.40 33.19
N LYS A 453 7.48 -86.19 33.05
CA LYS A 453 8.50 -87.21 33.35
C LYS A 453 8.68 -87.48 34.85
N ARG A 454 8.28 -86.55 35.74
CA ARG A 454 8.40 -86.74 37.21
C ARG A 454 7.29 -87.56 37.86
N LYS A 455 6.17 -87.85 37.18
CA LYS A 455 5.04 -88.63 37.75
C LYS A 455 4.96 -90.11 37.30
N GLY A 456 6.01 -90.64 36.66
CA GLY A 456 6.03 -91.97 36.04
C GLY A 456 6.86 -93.05 36.73
N GLY A 457 7.30 -92.89 37.98
CA GLY A 457 8.08 -93.90 38.70
C GLY A 457 7.23 -94.73 39.66
N LYS A 458 6.70 -95.88 39.21
CA LYS A 458 6.16 -96.92 40.09
C LYS A 458 7.31 -97.67 40.77
N HIS A 459 7.45 -97.55 42.09
CA HIS A 459 8.20 -98.54 42.88
C HIS A 459 7.27 -99.71 43.23
N TYR A 460 7.70 -100.91 42.82
CA TYR A 460 7.09 -102.19 43.14
C TYR A 460 7.14 -102.47 44.65
N ARG A 461 6.01 -102.90 45.21
CA ARG A 461 5.93 -103.52 46.55
C ARG A 461 6.47 -104.96 46.48
N HIS A 462 7.45 -105.28 47.31
CA HIS A 462 7.67 -106.66 47.76
C HIS A 462 6.93 -106.86 49.09
N ARG A 463 6.18 -107.97 49.17
CA ARG A 463 5.53 -108.51 50.38
C ARG A 463 6.60 -109.02 51.37
N GLU A 464 6.33 -108.93 52.67
CA GLU A 464 6.00 -110.10 53.52
C GLU A 464 5.66 -109.68 54.98
N PRO A 465 5.04 -110.59 55.77
CA PRO A 465 4.11 -110.27 56.86
C PRO A 465 4.76 -110.31 58.26
N PHE A 466 4.16 -109.61 59.22
CA PHE A 466 3.54 -110.16 60.44
C PHE A 466 2.89 -109.03 61.23
#